data_AF-A0A3S1ZJI0-F1
#
_entry.id   AF-A0A3S1ZJI0-F1
#
_cell.length_a   1.000
_cell.length_b   1.000
_cell.length_c   1.000
_cell.angle_alpha   90.00
_cell.angle_beta   90.00
_cell.angle_gamma   90.00
#
_symmetry.space_group_name_H-M   'P 1'
#
loop_
_entity.id
_entity.type
_entity.pdbx_description
1 polymer ?
#
loop_
_entity_poly.entity_id
_entity_poly.type
_entity_poly.pdbx_seq_one_letter_code
_entity_poly.pdbx_strand_id
1 'polypeptide(L)'
;DNAYRAAGATIAKTAAEVFAKSDMIVKVKEPQPSEWAQLREGQILYTYLHLAPDPEQTKGLLASGVTAIAYETVTDDRGGLPLLAPMSEVAGRLSIQAGATALQKANGGRGVLLGGVPGVLPGKVTVLGGGVVGLHAARMAAGLGADVTIIDRSIPRLRQLDDLFAGRVHTRYSTVEALEEECFSADIVVGAVLIPGAAAPKLVSREMLSGMKKGSVLVDVAIDQGGCFETSHATTHADPTYEVDGVIHYCVANMPGAVPVTSAHALNNATLHYGLQLADKGLKALVDDHHLRNGLNVHKGKITNRAVAEALGYELVEPKAV
;
A
#
# COMPACT_ATOMS: atom_id res chain seq x y z
N ASP A 1 -23.51 13.77 4.68
CA ASP A 1 -24.62 13.40 5.59
C ASP A 1 -25.93 13.05 4.89
N ASN A 2 -26.54 13.93 4.09
CA ASN A 2 -27.87 13.62 3.51
C ASN A 2 -27.90 12.34 2.67
N ALA A 3 -26.85 12.07 1.88
CA ALA A 3 -26.73 10.81 1.14
C ALA A 3 -26.69 9.57 2.06
N TYR A 4 -26.00 9.66 3.21
CA TYR A 4 -25.97 8.58 4.21
C TYR A 4 -27.33 8.37 4.86
N ARG A 5 -28.04 9.45 5.23
CA ARG A 5 -29.41 9.35 5.78
C ARG A 5 -30.38 8.74 4.78
N ALA A 6 -30.29 9.11 3.50
CA ALA A 6 -31.12 8.54 2.43
C ALA A 6 -30.87 7.03 2.25
N ALA A 7 -29.67 6.55 2.54
CA ALA A 7 -29.32 5.13 2.56
C ALA A 7 -29.68 4.42 3.89
N GLY A 8 -30.28 5.12 4.86
CA GLY A 8 -30.73 4.56 6.14
C GLY A 8 -29.75 4.71 7.31
N ALA A 9 -28.62 5.43 7.14
CA ALA A 9 -27.67 5.62 8.23
C ALA A 9 -28.17 6.65 9.27
N THR A 10 -27.91 6.37 10.54
CA THR A 10 -28.05 7.35 11.63
C THR A 10 -26.75 8.13 11.78
N ILE A 11 -26.83 9.47 11.78
CA ILE A 11 -25.64 10.33 11.93
C ILE A 11 -25.41 10.61 13.41
N ALA A 12 -24.35 10.03 13.97
CA ALA A 12 -23.87 10.33 15.32
C ALA A 12 -23.25 11.74 15.39
N LYS A 13 -23.28 12.36 16.57
CA LYS A 13 -22.74 13.72 16.76
C LYS A 13 -21.24 13.74 17.02
N THR A 14 -20.70 12.65 17.56
CA THR A 14 -19.29 12.54 17.95
C THR A 14 -18.71 11.18 17.61
N ALA A 15 -17.40 11.12 17.43
CA ALA A 15 -16.69 9.85 17.26
C ALA A 15 -16.88 8.94 18.49
N ALA A 16 -16.86 9.51 19.70
CA ALA A 16 -17.07 8.77 20.94
C ALA A 16 -18.43 8.07 20.99
N GLU A 17 -19.48 8.70 20.45
CA GLU A 17 -20.79 8.06 20.32
C GLU A 17 -20.75 6.86 19.37
N VAL A 18 -20.04 6.96 18.23
CA VAL A 18 -19.86 5.87 17.28
C VAL A 18 -19.11 4.71 17.93
N PHE A 19 -17.97 4.99 18.57
CA PHE A 19 -17.19 3.96 19.26
C PHE A 19 -18.02 3.29 20.35
N ALA A 20 -18.70 4.03 21.22
CA ALA A 20 -19.46 3.48 22.34
C ALA A 20 -20.66 2.61 21.92
N LYS A 21 -21.36 2.97 20.84
CA LYS A 21 -22.62 2.30 20.44
C LYS A 21 -22.46 1.16 19.45
N SER A 22 -21.37 1.13 18.68
CA SER A 22 -21.24 0.16 17.59
C SER A 22 -20.64 -1.15 18.06
N ASP A 23 -21.20 -2.29 17.67
CA ASP A 23 -20.59 -3.62 17.88
C ASP A 23 -19.45 -3.89 16.89
N MET A 24 -19.51 -3.23 15.72
CA MET A 24 -18.48 -3.30 14.68
C MET A 24 -18.13 -1.89 14.21
N ILE A 25 -16.83 -1.60 14.12
CA ILE A 25 -16.27 -0.36 13.59
C ILE A 25 -15.60 -0.67 12.26
N VAL A 26 -16.10 -0.05 11.20
CA VAL A 26 -15.48 -0.10 9.87
C VAL A 26 -14.72 1.20 9.64
N LYS A 27 -13.41 1.08 9.38
CA LYS A 27 -12.53 2.22 9.09
C LYS A 27 -11.73 1.97 7.81
N VAL A 28 -11.05 3.02 7.36
CA VAL A 28 -10.08 2.93 6.26
C VAL A 28 -8.68 2.74 6.84
N LYS A 29 -8.21 3.72 7.62
CA LYS A 29 -6.89 3.71 8.24
C LYS A 29 -6.92 3.18 9.67
N GLU A 30 -5.74 2.78 10.13
CA GLU A 30 -5.47 2.37 11.49
C GLU A 30 -6.03 3.37 12.49
N PRO A 31 -6.58 2.87 13.62
CA PRO A 31 -7.02 3.77 14.67
C PRO A 31 -5.82 4.58 15.17
N GLN A 32 -6.07 5.80 15.63
CA GLN A 32 -5.07 6.67 16.24
C GLN A 32 -5.01 6.45 17.76
N PRO A 33 -3.99 6.95 18.49
CA PRO A 33 -3.86 6.75 19.94
C PRO A 33 -5.11 7.11 20.75
N SER A 34 -5.80 8.19 20.38
CA SER A 34 -7.06 8.60 21.02
C SER A 34 -8.24 7.68 20.70
N GLU A 35 -8.16 6.91 19.61
CA GLU A 35 -9.17 5.95 19.17
C GLU A 35 -8.94 4.57 19.79
N TRP A 36 -7.69 4.13 19.99
CA TRP A 36 -7.38 2.86 20.68
C TRP A 36 -8.00 2.78 22.06
N ALA A 37 -7.94 3.90 22.80
CA ALA A 37 -8.51 4.01 24.14
C ALA A 37 -10.05 3.94 24.18
N GLN A 38 -10.72 4.07 23.04
CA GLN A 38 -12.19 4.00 22.91
C GLN A 38 -12.67 2.62 22.45
N LEU A 39 -11.75 1.77 21.95
CA LEU A 39 -12.05 0.38 21.60
C LEU A 39 -12.25 -0.45 22.87
N ARG A 40 -13.02 -1.54 22.75
CA ARG A 40 -13.35 -2.40 23.89
C ARG A 40 -13.44 -3.87 23.49
N GLU A 41 -13.34 -4.74 24.48
CA GLU A 41 -13.66 -6.15 24.32
C GLU A 41 -15.09 -6.35 23.83
N GLY A 42 -15.29 -7.33 22.95
CA GLY A 42 -16.58 -7.63 22.30
C GLY A 42 -16.86 -6.80 21.05
N GLN A 43 -16.07 -5.76 20.76
CA GLN A 43 -16.16 -4.99 19.52
C GLN A 43 -15.30 -5.61 18.41
N ILE A 44 -15.78 -5.54 17.18
CA ILE A 44 -15.00 -5.88 15.98
C ILE A 44 -14.47 -4.59 15.36
N LEU A 45 -13.17 -4.54 15.10
CA LEU A 45 -12.53 -3.49 14.31
C LEU A 45 -12.13 -4.07 12.95
N TYR A 46 -12.61 -3.48 11.87
CA TYR A 46 -12.38 -3.92 10.50
C TYR A 46 -11.83 -2.76 9.65
N THR A 47 -10.54 -2.81 9.34
CA THR A 47 -9.78 -1.68 8.74
C THR A 47 -8.38 -2.14 8.26
N TYR A 48 -7.58 -1.26 7.63
CA TYR A 48 -6.13 -1.45 7.56
C TYR A 48 -5.49 -1.21 8.95
N LEU A 49 -4.49 -2.02 9.33
CA LEU A 49 -3.82 -1.90 10.62
C LEU A 49 -2.32 -1.63 10.51
N HIS A 50 -1.62 -2.37 9.64
CA HIS A 50 -0.18 -2.33 9.45
C HIS A 50 0.58 -2.46 10.77
N LEU A 51 0.28 -3.51 11.55
CA LEU A 51 0.76 -3.66 12.93
C LEU A 51 2.28 -3.87 13.04
N ALA A 52 2.90 -4.63 12.13
CA ALA A 52 4.32 -4.98 12.20
C ALA A 52 5.27 -3.75 12.34
N PRO A 53 5.09 -2.65 11.58
CA PRO A 53 5.87 -1.43 11.78
C PRO A 53 5.37 -0.49 12.89
N ASP A 54 4.28 -0.81 13.62
CA ASP A 54 3.66 0.08 14.62
C ASP A 54 3.43 -0.63 15.98
N PRO A 55 4.47 -0.71 16.83
CA PRO A 55 4.40 -1.36 18.14
C PRO A 55 3.40 -0.71 19.09
N GLU A 56 3.24 0.63 19.04
CA GLU A 56 2.37 1.36 19.95
C GLU A 56 0.89 1.10 19.63
N GLN A 57 0.53 1.08 18.33
CA GLN A 57 -0.81 0.66 17.91
C GLN A 57 -1.10 -0.77 18.36
N THR A 58 -0.16 -1.69 18.12
CA THR A 58 -0.31 -3.09 18.52
C THR A 58 -0.60 -3.22 20.01
N LYS A 59 0.17 -2.52 20.85
CA LYS A 59 -0.03 -2.47 22.31
C LYS A 59 -1.40 -1.88 22.68
N GLY A 60 -1.83 -0.80 22.02
CA GLY A 60 -3.14 -0.19 22.23
C GLY A 60 -4.30 -1.14 21.92
N LEU A 61 -4.22 -1.85 20.79
CA LEU A 61 -5.23 -2.85 20.40
C LEU A 61 -5.27 -4.03 21.38
N LEU A 62 -4.11 -4.57 21.78
CA LEU A 62 -4.04 -5.63 22.77
C LEU A 62 -4.67 -5.22 24.11
N ALA A 63 -4.35 -4.02 24.60
CA ALA A 63 -4.88 -3.49 25.85
C ALA A 63 -6.41 -3.30 25.81
N SER A 64 -6.96 -2.92 24.64
CA SER A 64 -8.42 -2.75 24.48
C SER A 64 -9.21 -4.05 24.49
N GLY A 65 -8.57 -5.19 24.22
CA GLY A 65 -9.24 -6.49 24.08
C GLY A 65 -10.11 -6.65 22.82
N VAL A 66 -10.08 -5.67 21.90
CA VAL A 66 -10.86 -5.67 20.65
C VAL A 66 -10.54 -6.90 19.79
N THR A 67 -11.50 -7.30 18.95
CA THR A 67 -11.22 -8.22 17.84
C THR A 67 -10.88 -7.42 16.60
N ALA A 68 -9.60 -7.37 16.22
CA ALA A 68 -9.13 -6.58 15.09
C ALA A 68 -8.86 -7.47 13.86
N ILE A 69 -9.51 -7.15 12.75
CA ILE A 69 -9.39 -7.83 11.46
C ILE A 69 -8.78 -6.83 10.46
N ALA A 70 -7.61 -7.16 9.93
CA ALA A 70 -6.84 -6.30 9.04
C ALA A 70 -7.12 -6.62 7.57
N TYR A 71 -7.53 -5.63 6.78
CA TYR A 71 -7.80 -5.78 5.35
C TYR A 71 -6.64 -6.41 4.58
N GLU A 72 -5.43 -5.93 4.84
CA GLU A 72 -4.18 -6.31 4.18
C GLU A 72 -3.69 -7.73 4.49
N THR A 73 -4.39 -8.45 5.37
CA THR A 73 -4.08 -9.85 5.71
C THR A 73 -5.21 -10.82 5.36
N VAL A 74 -6.36 -10.32 4.90
CA VAL A 74 -7.39 -11.15 4.27
C VAL A 74 -6.83 -11.67 2.94
N THR A 75 -7.03 -12.97 2.69
CA THR A 75 -6.44 -13.68 1.54
C THR A 75 -7.51 -14.07 0.50
N ASP A 76 -7.10 -14.69 -0.60
CA ASP A 76 -7.99 -15.36 -1.56
C ASP A 76 -7.45 -16.74 -1.96
N ASP A 77 -8.25 -17.51 -2.73
CA ASP A 77 -7.90 -18.86 -3.21
C ASP A 77 -6.65 -18.90 -4.12
N ARG A 78 -6.21 -17.74 -4.62
CA ARG A 78 -5.05 -17.59 -5.51
C ARG A 78 -3.81 -17.09 -4.75
N GLY A 79 -3.87 -17.01 -3.43
CA GLY A 79 -2.80 -16.49 -2.57
C GLY A 79 -2.63 -14.97 -2.64
N GLY A 80 -3.62 -14.25 -3.17
CA GLY A 80 -3.66 -12.80 -3.24
C GLY A 80 -4.21 -12.15 -1.97
N LEU A 81 -4.22 -10.82 -1.97
CA LEU A 81 -4.75 -9.97 -0.91
C LEU A 81 -5.90 -9.12 -1.49
N PRO A 82 -7.12 -9.64 -1.57
CA PRO A 82 -8.21 -9.04 -2.35
C PRO A 82 -8.62 -7.65 -1.84
N LEU A 83 -8.45 -7.39 -0.53
CA LEU A 83 -8.82 -6.10 0.05
C LEU A 83 -7.72 -5.05 -0.10
N LEU A 84 -6.46 -5.48 -0.22
CA LEU A 84 -5.30 -4.61 -0.49
C LEU A 84 -5.14 -4.26 -1.97
N ALA A 85 -5.50 -5.20 -2.85
CA ALA A 85 -5.40 -5.07 -4.30
C ALA A 85 -5.95 -3.73 -4.83
N PRO A 86 -7.19 -3.30 -4.56
CA PRO A 86 -7.72 -2.05 -5.11
C PRO A 86 -6.90 -0.82 -4.70
N MET A 87 -6.38 -0.77 -3.47
CA MET A 87 -5.53 0.33 -3.03
C MET A 87 -4.16 0.30 -3.71
N SER A 88 -3.62 -0.90 -3.94
CA SER A 88 -2.40 -1.11 -4.72
C SER A 88 -2.56 -0.69 -6.18
N GLU A 89 -3.71 -0.94 -6.81
CA GLU A 89 -4.01 -0.49 -8.16
C GLU A 89 -4.06 1.04 -8.24
N VAL A 90 -4.75 1.69 -7.29
CA VAL A 90 -4.83 3.15 -7.21
C VAL A 90 -3.45 3.76 -6.98
N ALA A 91 -2.69 3.26 -6.02
CA ALA A 91 -1.36 3.76 -5.69
C ALA A 91 -0.37 3.59 -6.86
N GLY A 92 -0.39 2.44 -7.54
CA GLY A 92 0.41 2.21 -8.74
C GLY A 92 0.06 3.18 -9.87
N ARG A 93 -1.21 3.54 -10.05
CA ARG A 93 -1.59 4.54 -11.06
C ARG A 93 -1.18 5.97 -10.67
N LEU A 94 -1.36 6.31 -9.41
CA LEU A 94 -1.00 7.63 -8.87
C LEU A 94 0.51 7.85 -8.85
N SER A 95 1.32 6.80 -8.69
CA SER A 95 2.78 6.93 -8.62
C SER A 95 3.34 7.59 -9.88
N ILE A 96 2.76 7.30 -11.04
CA ILE A 96 3.16 7.92 -12.31
C ILE A 96 2.68 9.36 -12.41
N GLN A 97 1.49 9.69 -11.92
CA GLN A 97 1.00 11.08 -11.92
C GLN A 97 1.83 11.96 -10.98
N ALA A 98 2.09 11.47 -9.77
CA ALA A 98 2.92 12.10 -8.76
C ALA A 98 4.37 12.24 -9.26
N GLY A 99 4.95 11.15 -9.77
CA GLY A 99 6.28 11.14 -10.34
C GLY A 99 6.43 12.10 -11.52
N ALA A 100 5.48 12.12 -12.46
CA ALA A 100 5.50 13.04 -13.60
C ALA A 100 5.41 14.51 -13.15
N THR A 101 4.64 14.79 -12.10
CA THR A 101 4.53 16.14 -11.52
C THR A 101 5.85 16.54 -10.86
N ALA A 102 6.41 15.69 -10.00
CA ALA A 102 7.70 15.92 -9.33
C ALA A 102 8.85 16.05 -10.34
N LEU A 103 8.77 15.37 -11.49
CA LEU A 103 9.78 15.41 -12.55
C LEU A 103 9.81 16.76 -13.28
N GLN A 104 8.77 17.59 -13.18
CA GLN A 104 8.76 18.92 -13.79
C GLN A 104 9.81 19.83 -13.18
N LYS A 105 10.44 20.68 -14.00
CA LYS A 105 11.52 21.55 -13.54
C LYS A 105 11.08 22.57 -12.48
N ALA A 106 9.83 23.03 -12.58
CA ALA A 106 9.22 23.93 -11.60
C ALA A 106 9.09 23.30 -10.20
N ASN A 107 9.06 21.97 -10.12
CA ASN A 107 8.96 21.20 -8.88
C ASN A 107 10.30 20.60 -8.44
N GLY A 108 11.42 21.10 -8.99
CA GLY A 108 12.78 20.64 -8.66
C GLY A 108 13.31 19.48 -9.51
N GLY A 109 12.42 18.75 -10.19
CA GLY A 109 12.80 17.62 -11.04
C GLY A 109 13.62 17.98 -12.29
N ARG A 110 13.96 16.95 -13.05
CA ARG A 110 14.84 17.04 -14.23
C ARG A 110 14.23 17.86 -15.39
N GLY A 111 12.91 17.98 -15.45
CA GLY A 111 12.19 18.66 -16.53
C GLY A 111 11.93 17.79 -17.76
N VAL A 112 11.78 16.48 -17.57
CA VAL A 112 11.52 15.53 -18.68
C VAL A 112 10.02 15.25 -18.80
N LEU A 113 9.49 15.35 -20.01
CA LEU A 113 8.12 14.93 -20.32
C LEU A 113 8.11 13.43 -20.62
N LEU A 114 7.33 12.65 -19.86
CA LEU A 114 7.34 11.19 -19.97
C LEU A 114 7.08 10.67 -21.39
N GLY A 115 6.11 11.24 -22.11
CA GLY A 115 5.80 10.81 -23.47
C GLY A 115 6.74 11.33 -24.56
N GLY A 116 7.63 12.27 -24.22
CA GLY A 116 8.38 13.03 -25.23
C GLY A 116 7.44 13.72 -26.24
N VAL A 117 7.97 14.01 -27.42
CA VAL A 117 7.24 14.48 -28.61
C VAL A 117 7.97 13.95 -29.85
N PRO A 118 7.35 13.92 -31.05
CA PRO A 118 8.06 13.48 -32.25
C PRO A 118 9.41 14.19 -32.45
N GLY A 119 10.50 13.43 -32.51
CA GLY A 119 11.87 13.92 -32.59
C GLY A 119 12.59 14.11 -31.25
N VAL A 120 11.92 13.88 -30.12
CA VAL A 120 12.49 13.97 -28.75
C VAL A 120 12.21 12.68 -27.99
N LEU A 121 13.24 12.12 -27.36
CA LEU A 121 13.12 10.87 -26.61
C LEU A 121 12.13 10.99 -25.44
N PRO A 122 11.38 9.92 -25.12
CA PRO A 122 10.53 9.87 -23.94
C PRO A 122 11.37 9.76 -22.65
N GLY A 123 10.72 10.00 -21.51
CA GLY A 123 11.32 9.73 -20.20
C GLY A 123 11.42 8.23 -19.92
N LYS A 124 12.44 7.85 -19.15
CA LYS A 124 12.66 6.47 -18.71
C LYS A 124 12.05 6.23 -17.33
N VAL A 125 11.25 5.18 -17.21
CA VAL A 125 10.58 4.76 -15.96
C VAL A 125 10.99 3.34 -15.60
N THR A 126 11.63 3.18 -14.46
CA THR A 126 11.99 1.88 -13.89
C THR A 126 11.01 1.55 -12.77
N VAL A 127 10.43 0.34 -12.79
CA VAL A 127 9.49 -0.13 -11.77
C VAL A 127 10.11 -1.31 -11.03
N LEU A 128 10.37 -1.16 -9.74
CA LEU A 128 10.92 -2.21 -8.88
C LEU A 128 9.78 -3.01 -8.28
N GLY A 129 9.56 -4.23 -8.78
CA GLY A 129 8.46 -5.11 -8.40
C GLY A 129 7.37 -5.14 -9.46
N GLY A 130 7.04 -6.34 -9.94
CA GLY A 130 6.04 -6.62 -10.96
C GLY A 130 4.66 -6.93 -10.41
N GLY A 131 4.40 -6.76 -9.11
CA GLY A 131 3.11 -7.03 -8.46
C GLY A 131 1.96 -6.12 -8.95
N VAL A 132 0.90 -5.99 -8.14
CA VAL A 132 -0.27 -5.16 -8.50
C VAL A 132 0.13 -3.69 -8.71
N VAL A 133 0.84 -3.09 -7.74
CA VAL A 133 1.35 -1.71 -7.85
C VAL A 133 2.18 -1.54 -9.12
N GLY A 134 3.15 -2.43 -9.34
CA GLY A 134 4.07 -2.33 -10.46
C GLY A 134 3.42 -2.47 -11.83
N LEU A 135 2.48 -3.42 -11.98
CA LEU A 135 1.68 -3.58 -13.19
C LEU A 135 0.91 -2.29 -13.52
N HIS A 136 0.28 -1.68 -12.52
CA HIS A 136 -0.52 -0.47 -12.72
C HIS A 136 0.33 0.77 -12.97
N ALA A 137 1.50 0.88 -12.33
CA ALA A 137 2.49 1.90 -12.62
C ALA A 137 3.01 1.79 -14.05
N ALA A 138 3.45 0.60 -14.46
CA ALA A 138 3.93 0.36 -15.81
C ALA A 138 2.86 0.63 -16.88
N ARG A 139 1.60 0.22 -16.62
CA ARG A 139 0.48 0.49 -17.52
C ARG A 139 0.24 1.99 -17.71
N MET A 140 0.29 2.78 -16.64
CA MET A 140 0.13 4.22 -16.72
C MET A 140 1.31 4.89 -17.43
N ALA A 141 2.54 4.52 -17.10
CA ALA A 141 3.75 5.06 -17.71
C ALA A 141 3.79 4.78 -19.22
N ALA A 142 3.55 3.51 -19.62
CA ALA A 142 3.49 3.12 -21.02
C ALA A 142 2.35 3.82 -21.77
N GLY A 143 1.19 4.03 -21.11
CA GLY A 143 0.06 4.78 -21.66
C GLY A 143 0.37 6.26 -21.91
N LEU A 144 1.28 6.86 -21.14
CA LEU A 144 1.81 8.20 -21.38
C LEU A 144 2.90 8.24 -22.47
N GLY A 145 3.38 7.09 -22.95
CA GLY A 145 4.41 6.99 -23.98
C GLY A 145 5.84 6.81 -23.45
N ALA A 146 6.02 6.65 -22.14
CA ALA A 146 7.34 6.45 -21.53
C ALA A 146 8.05 5.17 -22.03
N ASP A 147 9.37 5.17 -21.89
CA ASP A 147 10.20 3.96 -21.96
C ASP A 147 10.20 3.29 -20.58
N VAL A 148 9.69 2.06 -20.48
CA VAL A 148 9.36 1.44 -19.19
C VAL A 148 10.04 0.09 -19.03
N THR A 149 10.76 -0.09 -17.92
CA THR A 149 11.32 -1.38 -17.49
C THR A 149 10.72 -1.81 -16.15
N ILE A 150 10.20 -3.03 -16.06
CA ILE A 150 9.84 -3.68 -14.79
C ILE A 150 10.96 -4.64 -14.38
N ILE A 151 11.42 -4.51 -13.15
CA ILE A 151 12.36 -5.43 -12.50
C ILE A 151 11.63 -6.33 -11.51
N ASP A 152 11.78 -7.65 -11.64
CA ASP A 152 11.23 -8.63 -10.68
C ASP A 152 12.12 -9.88 -10.57
N ARG A 153 12.00 -10.64 -9.48
CA ARG A 153 12.69 -11.94 -9.28
C ARG A 153 11.90 -13.12 -9.84
N SER A 154 10.60 -12.97 -10.04
CA SER A 154 9.72 -14.03 -10.53
C SER A 154 9.69 -14.04 -12.06
N ILE A 155 10.45 -14.95 -12.68
CA ILE A 155 10.40 -15.19 -14.13
C ILE A 155 8.96 -15.51 -14.60
N PRO A 156 8.16 -16.33 -13.90
CA PRO A 156 6.75 -16.53 -14.27
C PRO A 156 5.96 -15.22 -14.31
N ARG A 157 6.21 -14.30 -13.36
CA ARG A 157 5.56 -12.99 -13.34
C ARG A 157 6.02 -12.10 -14.48
N LEU A 158 7.32 -12.05 -14.76
CA LEU A 158 7.86 -11.29 -15.89
C LEU A 158 7.27 -11.79 -17.22
N ARG A 159 7.11 -13.10 -17.40
CA ARG A 159 6.44 -13.67 -18.58
C ARG A 159 4.99 -13.19 -18.72
N GLN A 160 4.21 -13.19 -17.65
CA GLN A 160 2.85 -12.66 -17.67
C GLN A 160 2.81 -11.18 -18.05
N LEU A 161 3.77 -10.39 -17.56
CA LEU A 161 3.86 -8.96 -17.87
C LEU A 161 4.23 -8.74 -19.35
N ASP A 162 5.17 -9.51 -19.88
CA ASP A 162 5.53 -9.47 -21.30
C ASP A 162 4.32 -9.81 -22.20
N ASP A 163 3.58 -10.89 -21.88
CA ASP A 163 2.34 -11.26 -22.58
C ASP A 163 1.29 -10.13 -22.54
N LEU A 164 1.14 -9.46 -21.40
CA LEU A 164 0.16 -8.38 -21.19
C LEU A 164 0.49 -7.10 -21.97
N PHE A 165 1.78 -6.80 -22.11
CA PHE A 165 2.24 -5.57 -22.77
C PHE A 165 2.73 -5.81 -24.21
N ALA A 166 2.78 -7.06 -24.68
CA ALA A 166 3.26 -7.45 -25.99
C ALA A 166 4.62 -6.81 -26.32
N GLY A 167 5.57 -6.87 -25.38
CA GLY A 167 6.91 -6.28 -25.50
C GLY A 167 6.98 -4.75 -25.39
N ARG A 168 5.86 -4.04 -25.22
CA ARG A 168 5.84 -2.57 -25.06
C ARG A 168 6.48 -2.09 -23.75
N VAL A 169 6.46 -2.94 -22.73
CA VAL A 169 7.12 -2.74 -21.44
C VAL A 169 8.22 -3.77 -21.33
N HIS A 170 9.45 -3.33 -21.07
CA HIS A 170 10.59 -4.21 -20.88
C HIS A 170 10.49 -4.94 -19.55
N THR A 171 10.86 -6.22 -19.53
CA THR A 171 10.90 -7.03 -18.32
C THR A 171 12.33 -7.50 -18.07
N ARG A 172 12.88 -7.20 -16.90
CA ARG A 172 14.27 -7.52 -16.54
C ARG A 172 14.32 -8.30 -15.22
N TYR A 173 15.13 -9.35 -15.18
CA TYR A 173 15.33 -10.12 -13.95
C TYR A 173 16.14 -9.32 -12.93
N SER A 174 15.71 -9.36 -11.66
CA SER A 174 16.31 -8.59 -10.57
C SER A 174 17.64 -9.16 -10.09
N THR A 175 18.74 -8.70 -10.69
CA THR A 175 20.10 -8.77 -10.16
C THR A 175 20.54 -7.41 -9.62
N VAL A 176 21.63 -7.37 -8.83
CA VAL A 176 22.22 -6.10 -8.35
C VAL A 176 22.61 -5.20 -9.52
N GLU A 177 23.34 -5.74 -10.49
CA GLU A 177 23.72 -5.04 -11.73
C GLU A 177 22.52 -4.50 -12.50
N ALA A 178 21.47 -5.32 -12.68
CA ALA A 178 20.26 -4.88 -13.36
C ALA A 178 19.56 -3.73 -12.64
N LEU A 179 19.51 -3.80 -11.31
CA LEU A 179 18.90 -2.78 -10.50
C LEU A 179 19.70 -1.47 -10.57
N GLU A 180 21.03 -1.52 -10.53
CA GLU A 180 21.90 -0.35 -10.68
C GLU A 180 21.74 0.32 -12.06
N GLU A 181 21.87 -0.44 -13.14
CA GLU A 181 21.79 0.11 -14.50
C GLU A 181 20.45 0.79 -14.80
N GLU A 182 19.34 0.14 -14.42
CA GLU A 182 18.01 0.69 -14.67
C GLU A 182 17.72 1.88 -13.73
N CYS A 183 18.23 1.89 -12.49
CA CYS A 183 18.08 3.04 -11.60
C CYS A 183 18.91 4.24 -12.08
N PHE A 184 20.15 4.02 -12.52
CA PHE A 184 21.06 5.09 -12.94
C PHE A 184 20.61 5.75 -14.26
N SER A 185 19.94 4.98 -15.11
CA SER A 185 19.42 5.49 -16.39
C SER A 185 17.99 6.03 -16.32
N ALA A 186 17.25 5.79 -15.25
CA ALA A 186 15.86 6.23 -15.10
C ALA A 186 15.71 7.73 -14.82
N ASP A 187 14.62 8.31 -15.31
CA ASP A 187 14.14 9.63 -14.89
C ASP A 187 13.15 9.51 -13.73
N ILE A 188 12.38 8.40 -13.67
CA ILE A 188 11.55 8.01 -12.53
C ILE A 188 11.84 6.55 -12.14
N VAL A 189 12.03 6.28 -10.85
CA VAL A 189 12.00 4.92 -10.31
C VAL A 189 10.81 4.78 -9.36
N VAL A 190 9.97 3.77 -9.60
CA VAL A 190 8.83 3.44 -8.75
C VAL A 190 9.18 2.24 -7.88
N GLY A 191 9.18 2.45 -6.57
CA GLY A 191 9.32 1.40 -5.57
C GLY A 191 7.99 0.70 -5.33
N ALA A 192 7.83 -0.52 -5.85
CA ALA A 192 6.58 -1.28 -5.84
C ALA A 192 6.73 -2.69 -5.24
N VAL A 193 7.72 -2.88 -4.35
CA VAL A 193 7.98 -4.16 -3.68
C VAL A 193 7.26 -4.20 -2.35
N LEU A 194 6.49 -5.27 -2.16
CA LEU A 194 5.67 -5.54 -0.99
C LEU A 194 5.96 -6.94 -0.49
N ILE A 195 6.22 -7.08 0.81
CA ILE A 195 6.20 -8.38 1.50
C ILE A 195 5.00 -8.36 2.45
N PRO A 196 3.95 -9.16 2.21
CA PRO A 196 2.74 -9.17 3.04
C PRO A 196 3.05 -9.31 4.54
N GLY A 197 2.62 -8.33 5.34
CA GLY A 197 2.76 -8.35 6.80
C GLY A 197 4.17 -8.09 7.34
N ALA A 198 5.16 -7.79 6.50
CA ALA A 198 6.54 -7.52 6.90
C ALA A 198 7.04 -6.16 6.39
N ALA A 199 8.19 -5.71 6.89
CA ALA A 199 8.83 -4.50 6.39
C ALA A 199 9.35 -4.67 4.95
N ALA A 200 9.30 -3.59 4.17
CA ALA A 200 9.81 -3.61 2.80
C ALA A 200 11.36 -3.74 2.77
N PRO A 201 11.93 -4.56 1.87
CA PRO A 201 13.38 -4.65 1.72
C PRO A 201 13.95 -3.36 1.12
N LYS A 202 15.12 -2.93 1.58
CA LYS A 202 15.85 -1.78 1.03
C LYS A 202 16.58 -2.19 -0.25
N LEU A 203 16.03 -1.81 -1.41
CA LEU A 203 16.52 -2.20 -2.72
C LEU A 203 17.43 -1.15 -3.37
N VAL A 204 17.20 0.12 -3.08
CA VAL A 204 18.08 1.22 -3.50
C VAL A 204 18.76 1.78 -2.27
N SER A 205 20.09 1.63 -2.21
CA SER A 205 20.90 2.15 -1.11
C SER A 205 21.19 3.63 -1.29
N ARG A 206 21.66 4.29 -0.23
CA ARG A 206 22.11 5.69 -0.31
C ARG A 206 23.24 5.87 -1.32
N GLU A 207 24.19 4.94 -1.40
CA GLU A 207 25.35 5.03 -2.28
C GLU A 207 24.93 5.06 -3.76
N MET A 208 23.88 4.33 -4.10
CA MET A 208 23.33 4.30 -5.46
C MET A 208 22.84 5.67 -5.94
N LEU A 209 22.43 6.58 -5.05
CA LEU A 209 21.93 7.89 -5.45
C LEU A 209 22.97 8.70 -6.23
N SER A 210 24.26 8.50 -5.95
CA SER A 210 25.36 9.17 -6.66
C SER A 210 25.46 8.79 -8.14
N GLY A 211 25.00 7.59 -8.51
CA GLY A 211 24.93 7.12 -9.89
C GLY A 211 23.65 7.54 -10.63
N MET A 212 22.65 8.06 -9.90
CA MET A 212 21.39 8.50 -10.48
C MET A 212 21.51 9.86 -11.17
N LYS A 213 20.61 10.10 -12.12
CA LYS A 213 20.50 11.40 -12.79
C LYS A 213 20.06 12.47 -11.80
N LYS A 214 20.78 13.59 -11.70
CA LYS A 214 20.29 14.77 -10.98
C LYS A 214 18.91 15.20 -11.49
N GLY A 215 18.00 15.43 -10.54
CA GLY A 215 16.59 15.75 -10.76
C GLY A 215 15.70 14.53 -11.08
N SER A 216 16.23 13.29 -11.08
CA SER A 216 15.37 12.10 -11.17
C SER A 216 14.46 11.98 -9.95
N VAL A 217 13.38 11.22 -10.10
CA VAL A 217 12.38 11.06 -9.05
C VAL A 217 12.33 9.60 -8.58
N LEU A 218 12.43 9.40 -7.27
CA LEU A 218 12.11 8.16 -6.59
C LEU A 218 10.69 8.27 -6.04
N VAL A 219 9.79 7.38 -6.44
CA VAL A 219 8.42 7.30 -5.93
C VAL A 219 8.26 6.02 -5.12
N ASP A 220 8.29 6.12 -3.79
CA ASP A 220 8.26 4.96 -2.90
C ASP A 220 6.81 4.63 -2.50
N VAL A 221 6.18 3.73 -3.26
CA VAL A 221 4.81 3.28 -2.95
C VAL A 221 4.81 2.33 -1.76
N ALA A 222 5.95 1.72 -1.42
CA ALA A 222 6.10 0.85 -0.26
C ALA A 222 6.32 1.62 1.06
N ILE A 223 6.17 2.95 1.06
CA ILE A 223 6.43 3.79 2.22
C ILE A 223 5.55 3.44 3.43
N ASP A 224 4.32 2.98 3.19
CA ASP A 224 3.38 2.54 4.24
C ASP A 224 3.92 1.32 5.03
N GLN A 225 4.97 0.64 4.54
CA GLN A 225 5.67 -0.47 5.20
C GLN A 225 7.16 -0.19 5.43
N GLY A 226 7.51 1.09 5.57
CA GLY A 226 8.87 1.56 5.84
C GLY A 226 9.69 1.92 4.60
N GLY A 227 9.15 1.73 3.38
CA GLY A 227 9.77 2.14 2.13
C GLY A 227 10.85 1.18 1.62
N CYS A 228 10.98 1.06 0.31
CA CYS A 228 11.97 0.20 -0.33
C CYS A 228 13.26 0.94 -0.73
N PHE A 229 13.35 2.24 -0.50
CA PHE A 229 14.60 2.99 -0.60
C PHE A 229 15.17 3.27 0.78
N GLU A 230 16.50 3.24 0.93
CA GLU A 230 17.16 3.47 2.22
C GLU A 230 16.96 4.90 2.72
N THR A 231 16.91 5.86 1.80
CA THR A 231 16.73 7.30 2.06
C THR A 231 15.26 7.73 2.18
N SER A 232 14.32 6.78 2.11
CA SER A 232 12.88 7.03 2.24
C SER A 232 12.47 7.34 3.67
N HIS A 233 11.69 8.41 3.86
CA HIS A 233 10.87 8.64 5.04
C HIS A 233 9.49 9.19 4.62
N ALA A 234 8.47 8.91 5.43
CA ALA A 234 7.09 9.25 5.08
C ALA A 234 6.88 10.77 5.00
N THR A 235 6.24 11.20 3.90
CA THR A 235 5.84 12.59 3.66
C THR A 235 4.31 12.71 3.65
N THR A 236 3.80 13.92 3.44
CA THR A 236 2.34 14.19 3.47
C THR A 236 1.87 14.76 2.13
N HIS A 237 0.56 14.76 1.87
CA HIS A 237 0.02 15.41 0.67
C HIS A 237 0.33 16.91 0.60
N ALA A 238 0.55 17.57 1.74
CA ALA A 238 0.85 19.01 1.79
C ALA A 238 2.32 19.31 1.48
N ASP A 239 3.22 18.44 1.90
CA ASP A 239 4.65 18.51 1.62
C ASP A 239 5.12 17.15 1.09
N PRO A 240 4.90 16.87 -0.20
CA PRO A 240 4.96 15.51 -0.73
C PRO A 240 6.37 15.03 -1.08
N THR A 241 7.31 15.96 -1.26
CA THR A 241 8.63 15.65 -1.79
C THR A 241 9.76 16.31 -1.03
N TYR A 242 10.91 15.65 -1.00
CA TYR A 242 12.18 16.21 -0.53
C TYR A 242 13.32 15.80 -1.45
N GLU A 243 14.46 16.47 -1.36
CA GLU A 243 15.65 16.15 -2.16
C GLU A 243 16.73 15.50 -1.28
N VAL A 244 17.37 14.44 -1.80
CA VAL A 244 18.58 13.85 -1.23
C VAL A 244 19.58 13.65 -2.35
N ASP A 245 20.78 14.21 -2.20
CA ASP A 245 21.89 14.04 -3.15
C ASP A 245 21.54 14.38 -4.61
N GLY A 246 20.62 15.34 -4.82
CA GLY A 246 20.14 15.74 -6.14
C GLY A 246 19.02 14.88 -6.71
N VAL A 247 18.47 13.94 -5.95
CA VAL A 247 17.37 13.04 -6.32
C VAL A 247 16.12 13.40 -5.52
N ILE A 248 15.01 13.61 -6.23
CA ILE A 248 13.73 13.96 -5.63
C ILE A 248 13.05 12.69 -5.11
N HIS A 249 12.59 12.70 -3.87
CA HIS A 249 11.86 11.61 -3.25
C HIS A 249 10.40 12.01 -3.10
N TYR A 250 9.49 11.19 -3.61
CA TYR A 250 8.06 11.24 -3.32
C TYR A 250 7.71 10.03 -2.46
N CYS A 251 7.35 10.29 -1.20
CA CYS A 251 7.15 9.25 -0.18
C CYS A 251 5.84 9.48 0.58
N VAL A 252 4.81 9.95 -0.11
CA VAL A 252 3.52 10.26 0.53
C VAL A 252 2.86 8.97 0.99
N ALA A 253 2.69 8.82 2.30
CA ALA A 253 1.89 7.75 2.88
C ALA A 253 0.43 7.89 2.47
N ASN A 254 -0.29 6.78 2.29
CA ASN A 254 -1.69 6.78 1.87
C ASN A 254 -1.94 7.60 0.58
N MET A 255 -1.20 7.30 -0.49
CA MET A 255 -1.43 7.89 -1.83
C MET A 255 -2.90 7.83 -2.29
N PRO A 256 -3.64 6.71 -2.12
CA PRO A 256 -5.06 6.64 -2.52
C PRO A 256 -5.97 7.67 -1.86
N GLY A 257 -5.56 8.25 -0.73
CA GLY A 257 -6.26 9.35 -0.07
C GLY A 257 -6.41 10.62 -0.91
N ALA A 258 -5.56 10.82 -1.93
CA ALA A 258 -5.66 11.95 -2.85
C ALA A 258 -6.86 11.86 -3.82
N VAL A 259 -7.42 10.67 -4.01
CA VAL A 259 -8.51 10.42 -4.98
C VAL A 259 -9.70 9.72 -4.32
N PRO A 260 -10.28 10.31 -3.25
CA PRO A 260 -11.23 9.63 -2.36
C PRO A 260 -12.50 9.15 -3.07
N VAL A 261 -12.93 9.81 -4.15
CA VAL A 261 -14.07 9.33 -4.95
C VAL A 261 -13.76 7.96 -5.55
N THR A 262 -12.59 7.80 -6.16
CA THR A 262 -12.18 6.52 -6.77
C THR A 262 -11.83 5.50 -5.70
N SER A 263 -11.00 5.87 -4.73
CA SER A 263 -10.48 4.92 -3.74
C SER A 263 -11.54 4.44 -2.76
N ALA A 264 -12.46 5.29 -2.32
CA ALA A 264 -13.55 4.85 -1.43
C ALA A 264 -14.45 3.82 -2.13
N HIS A 265 -14.82 4.04 -3.40
CA HIS A 265 -15.61 3.08 -4.16
C HIS A 265 -14.84 1.77 -4.41
N ALA A 266 -13.56 1.86 -4.80
CA ALA A 266 -12.74 0.68 -5.05
C ALA A 266 -12.55 -0.18 -3.78
N LEU A 267 -12.30 0.45 -2.64
CA LEU A 267 -12.17 -0.23 -1.36
C LEU A 267 -13.50 -0.86 -0.93
N ASN A 268 -14.60 -0.08 -0.92
CA ASN A 268 -15.90 -0.60 -0.50
C ASN A 268 -16.36 -1.78 -1.35
N ASN A 269 -16.13 -1.76 -2.66
CA ASN A 269 -16.52 -2.87 -3.53
C ASN A 269 -15.80 -4.18 -3.15
N ALA A 270 -14.56 -4.10 -2.64
CA ALA A 270 -13.81 -5.26 -2.17
C ALA A 270 -14.19 -5.68 -0.74
N THR A 271 -14.38 -4.72 0.17
CA THR A 271 -14.60 -5.00 1.59
C THR A 271 -16.05 -5.31 1.94
N LEU A 272 -17.02 -4.86 1.13
CA LEU A 272 -18.46 -4.95 1.44
C LEU A 272 -18.90 -6.38 1.72
N HIS A 273 -18.45 -7.35 0.92
CA HIS A 273 -18.84 -8.75 1.10
C HIS A 273 -18.45 -9.28 2.49
N TYR A 274 -17.18 -9.13 2.87
CA TYR A 274 -16.67 -9.58 4.16
C TYR A 274 -17.22 -8.76 5.33
N GLY A 275 -17.37 -7.44 5.15
CA GLY A 275 -17.95 -6.56 6.14
C GLY A 275 -19.39 -6.93 6.49
N LEU A 276 -20.21 -7.28 5.49
CA LEU A 276 -21.58 -7.76 5.70
C LEU A 276 -21.59 -9.13 6.39
N GLN A 277 -20.70 -10.05 6.02
CA GLN A 277 -20.59 -11.35 6.71
C GLN A 277 -20.28 -11.17 8.21
N LEU A 278 -19.35 -10.26 8.55
CA LEU A 278 -19.02 -9.95 9.94
C LEU A 278 -20.19 -9.29 10.68
N ALA A 279 -20.89 -8.36 10.03
CA ALA A 279 -22.06 -7.72 10.62
C ALA A 279 -23.20 -8.71 10.90
N ASP A 280 -23.46 -9.65 9.99
CA ASP A 280 -24.55 -10.62 10.12
C ASP A 280 -24.23 -11.77 11.09
N LYS A 281 -22.98 -12.24 11.11
CA LYS A 281 -22.59 -13.49 11.81
C LYS A 281 -21.63 -13.27 12.99
N GLY A 282 -21.10 -12.07 13.17
CA GLY A 282 -20.01 -11.81 14.11
C GLY A 282 -18.81 -12.72 13.84
N LEU A 283 -18.22 -13.28 14.90
CA LEU A 283 -17.03 -14.14 14.81
C LEU A 283 -17.27 -15.46 14.09
N LYS A 284 -18.52 -15.91 13.93
CA LYS A 284 -18.82 -17.11 13.13
C LYS A 284 -18.39 -16.94 11.67
N ALA A 285 -18.34 -15.73 11.14
CA ALA A 285 -17.79 -15.46 9.82
C ALA A 285 -16.34 -15.94 9.66
N LEU A 286 -15.51 -15.87 10.72
CA LEU A 286 -14.13 -16.35 10.71
C LEU A 286 -14.03 -17.88 10.75
N VAL A 287 -15.06 -18.55 11.28
CA VAL A 287 -15.15 -20.02 11.27
C VAL A 287 -15.52 -20.50 9.88
N ASP A 288 -16.52 -19.85 9.27
CA ASP A 288 -17.06 -20.18 7.95
C ASP A 288 -16.08 -19.86 6.81
N ASP A 289 -15.29 -18.79 6.94
CA ASP A 289 -14.37 -18.32 5.90
C ASP A 289 -12.92 -18.26 6.40
N HIS A 290 -12.11 -19.19 5.91
CA HIS A 290 -10.70 -19.28 6.26
C HIS A 290 -9.86 -18.12 5.73
N HIS A 291 -10.27 -17.47 4.63
CA HIS A 291 -9.57 -16.31 4.09
C HIS A 291 -9.79 -15.07 4.94
N LEU A 292 -11.03 -14.88 5.40
CA LEU A 292 -11.35 -13.80 6.34
C LEU A 292 -10.67 -14.04 7.69
N ARG A 293 -10.59 -15.31 8.15
CA ARG A 293 -9.86 -15.68 9.37
C ARG A 293 -8.37 -15.34 9.30
N ASN A 294 -7.73 -15.45 8.14
CA ASN A 294 -6.35 -15.01 7.98
C ASN A 294 -6.18 -13.49 8.21
N GLY A 295 -7.28 -12.74 8.07
CA GLY A 295 -7.38 -11.33 8.44
C GLY A 295 -7.34 -11.05 9.94
N LEU A 296 -7.57 -12.04 10.81
CA LEU A 296 -7.58 -11.86 12.25
C LEU A 296 -6.16 -11.54 12.74
N ASN A 297 -6.00 -10.41 13.43
CA ASN A 297 -4.70 -9.93 13.92
C ASN A 297 -4.66 -9.88 15.45
N VAL A 298 -5.70 -9.33 16.08
CA VAL A 298 -5.83 -9.24 17.53
C VAL A 298 -7.16 -9.83 17.97
N HIS A 299 -7.16 -10.61 19.04
CA HIS A 299 -8.38 -11.06 19.71
C HIS A 299 -8.16 -11.17 21.22
N LYS A 300 -8.91 -10.41 22.03
CA LYS A 300 -8.89 -10.48 23.51
C LYS A 300 -7.46 -10.42 24.09
N GLY A 301 -6.68 -9.45 23.61
CA GLY A 301 -5.30 -9.23 24.08
C GLY A 301 -4.29 -10.27 23.59
N LYS A 302 -4.61 -11.05 22.56
CA LYS A 302 -3.71 -12.03 21.93
C LYS A 302 -3.41 -11.65 20.48
N ILE A 303 -2.16 -11.85 20.05
CA ILE A 303 -1.76 -11.74 18.64
C ILE A 303 -2.04 -13.06 17.93
N THR A 304 -2.65 -12.96 16.76
CA THR A 304 -3.07 -14.11 15.94
C THR A 304 -2.42 -14.13 14.56
N ASN A 305 -1.81 -13.02 14.14
CA ASN A 305 -1.05 -12.94 12.91
C ASN A 305 0.43 -13.27 13.14
N ARG A 306 0.95 -14.27 12.43
CA ARG A 306 2.34 -14.74 12.58
C ARG A 306 3.39 -13.69 12.26
N ALA A 307 3.23 -12.95 11.15
CA ALA A 307 4.21 -11.95 10.74
C ALA A 307 4.32 -10.81 11.76
N VAL A 308 3.19 -10.40 12.34
CA VAL A 308 3.17 -9.39 13.42
C VAL A 308 3.81 -9.95 14.70
N ALA A 309 3.51 -11.19 15.08
CA ALA A 309 4.10 -11.84 16.25
C ALA A 309 5.63 -11.93 16.15
N GLU A 310 6.15 -12.35 15.00
CA GLU A 310 7.58 -12.46 14.74
C GLU A 310 8.26 -11.07 14.70
N ALA A 311 7.65 -10.09 14.04
CA ALA A 311 8.21 -8.75 13.91
C ALA A 311 8.33 -8.01 15.25
N LEU A 312 7.36 -8.21 16.15
CA LEU A 312 7.26 -7.49 17.42
C LEU A 312 7.61 -8.32 18.66
N GLY A 313 7.93 -9.61 18.50
CA GLY A 313 8.30 -10.50 19.60
C GLY A 313 7.15 -10.92 20.51
N TYR A 314 5.93 -11.04 19.98
CA TYR A 314 4.77 -11.53 20.73
C TYR A 314 4.58 -13.05 20.60
N GLU A 315 3.92 -13.66 21.58
CA GLU A 315 3.45 -15.04 21.48
C GLU A 315 2.31 -15.15 20.45
N LEU A 316 2.46 -16.07 19.49
CA LEU A 316 1.42 -16.35 18.50
C LEU A 316 0.36 -17.29 19.08
N VAL A 317 -0.90 -16.87 18.99
CA VAL A 317 -2.05 -17.75 19.23
C VAL A 317 -2.71 -18.05 17.89
N GLU A 318 -2.75 -19.33 17.51
CA GLU A 318 -3.29 -19.75 16.22
C GLU A 318 -4.76 -19.27 16.06
N PRO A 319 -5.12 -18.61 14.94
CA PRO A 319 -6.46 -18.05 14.73
C PRO A 319 -7.62 -19.06 14.84
N LYS A 320 -7.35 -20.36 14.71
CA LYS A 320 -8.35 -21.42 14.88
C LYS A 320 -8.63 -21.77 16.35
N ALA A 321 -7.76 -21.37 17.26
CA ALA A 321 -7.84 -21.67 18.69
C ALA A 321 -8.57 -20.58 19.49
N VAL A 322 -9.03 -19.52 18.82
CA VAL A 322 -9.79 -18.38 19.34
C VAL A 322 -11.13 -18.28 18.63
#